data_AF-A0A0G1TTM7-F1
#
_entry.id   AF-A0A0G1TTM7-F1
#
_cell.length_a   1.000
_cell.length_b   1.000
_cell.length_c   1.000
_cell.angle_alpha   90.00
_cell.angle_beta   90.00
_cell.angle_gamma   90.00
#
_symmetry.space_group_name_H-M   'P 1'
#
loop_
_entity.id
_entity.type
_entity.pdbx_description
1 polymer ?
#
loop_
_entity_poly.entity_id
_entity_poly.type
_entity_poly.pdbx_seq_one_letter_code
_entity_poly.pdbx_strand_id
1 'polypeptide(L)'
;MFLIIGLTKKPVKFTMYLKMAKSAKFSMLLVAFGYPQKVTFAIYNVNANNWQSLTADTVAAAWDPTSNNRIAYIKNGTGTSRLNLLTLNDQKSKEALRLSQKDLDLDWVIKDVIYFKERPSRQIPSSVWSYNLTAKTIKTLIKEEAGLMVKWSPTGNTGIKWAGALTVIDKNNAPLSAINLQTIPTKCAYDSLRIYCAAPTEQANISNTIFPDEYMKKSARFIDDIYMIPALNLGQQPELLNIKILDGASAATRVEAEHLEVTENKIIFLNRYDKNLYTLEL
;
A
#
# COMPACT_ATOMS: atom_id res chain seq x y z
N MET A 1 -12.45 24.89 14.35
CA MET A 1 -11.11 25.26 14.85
C MET A 1 -10.12 24.62 13.91
N PHE A 2 -9.52 25.39 13.00
CA PHE A 2 -8.55 24.85 12.03
C PHE A 2 -7.20 24.75 12.74
N LEU A 3 -6.72 23.53 13.00
CA LEU A 3 -5.36 23.31 13.43
C LEU A 3 -4.48 23.53 12.19
N ILE A 4 -3.71 24.62 12.16
CA ILE A 4 -2.74 24.85 11.09
C ILE A 4 -1.54 23.96 11.39
N ILE A 5 -1.52 22.80 10.74
CA ILE A 5 -0.43 21.86 10.78
C ILE A 5 0.59 22.24 9.69
N GLY A 6 1.87 22.31 10.04
CA GLY A 6 2.94 22.69 9.11
C GLY A 6 3.22 21.61 8.06
N LEU A 7 3.18 21.98 6.78
CA LEU A 7 3.59 21.14 5.66
C LEU A 7 4.99 21.55 5.19
N THR A 8 5.95 20.64 5.26
CA THR A 8 7.33 20.86 4.82
C THR A 8 7.65 20.05 3.57
N LYS A 9 8.45 20.64 2.67
CA LYS A 9 8.85 20.06 1.39
C LYS A 9 10.35 19.76 1.39
N LYS A 10 10.73 18.57 0.92
CA LYS A 10 12.13 18.24 0.61
C LYS A 10 12.27 17.84 -0.85
N PRO A 11 13.19 18.46 -1.61
CA PRO A 11 13.47 18.02 -2.97
C PRO A 11 14.09 16.63 -2.92
N VAL A 12 13.48 15.67 -3.59
CA VAL A 12 14.08 14.35 -3.76
C VAL A 12 13.98 13.99 -5.23
N LYS A 13 15.12 13.69 -5.86
CA LYS A 13 15.16 13.17 -7.24
C LYS A 13 14.72 11.72 -7.22
N PHE A 14 13.42 11.49 -7.14
CA PHE A 14 12.89 10.15 -7.25
C PHE A 14 12.67 9.79 -8.72
N THR A 15 13.50 8.88 -9.25
CA THR A 15 13.25 8.24 -10.55
C THR A 15 12.07 7.27 -10.39
N MET A 16 10.86 7.74 -10.69
CA MET A 16 9.60 7.00 -10.85
C MET A 16 9.54 5.60 -10.19
N TYR A 17 9.17 5.56 -8.90
CA TYR A 17 8.96 4.32 -8.14
C TYR A 17 7.53 3.82 -8.28
N LEU A 18 7.37 2.50 -8.31
CA LEU A 18 6.08 1.82 -8.32
C LEU A 18 5.68 1.34 -6.91
N LYS A 19 6.68 1.00 -6.08
CA LYS A 19 6.49 0.49 -4.71
C LYS A 19 7.74 0.77 -3.88
N MET A 20 7.55 1.14 -2.63
CA MET A 20 8.60 1.21 -1.62
C MET A 20 8.10 0.51 -0.35
N ALA A 21 8.95 -0.34 0.24
CA ALA A 21 8.66 -0.99 1.50
C ALA A 21 9.90 -0.98 2.39
N LYS A 22 9.71 -0.73 3.68
CA LYS A 22 10.78 -0.67 4.69
C LYS A 22 10.95 -2.02 5.39
N SER A 23 12.19 -2.32 5.78
CA SER A 23 12.47 -3.42 6.70
C SER A 23 12.01 -3.08 8.13
N ALA A 24 11.89 -4.09 9.00
CA ALA A 24 11.37 -3.93 10.37
C ALA A 24 12.09 -2.86 11.22
N LYS A 25 13.41 -2.69 11.03
CA LYS A 25 14.24 -1.67 11.71
C LYS A 25 14.60 -0.49 10.80
N PHE A 26 13.96 -0.33 9.64
CA PHE A 26 14.18 0.78 8.71
C PHE A 26 15.62 0.94 8.17
N SER A 27 16.47 -0.08 8.32
CA SER A 27 17.85 -0.05 7.81
C SER A 27 17.94 -0.42 6.32
N MET A 28 16.87 -0.96 5.75
CA MET A 28 16.81 -1.35 4.34
C MET A 28 15.46 -0.97 3.72
N LEU A 29 15.50 -0.63 2.43
CA LEU A 29 14.33 -0.31 1.62
C LEU A 29 14.27 -1.30 0.46
N LEU A 30 13.11 -1.92 0.25
CA LEU A 30 12.77 -2.62 -0.98
C LEU A 30 12.12 -1.61 -1.91
N VAL A 31 12.61 -1.54 -3.14
CA VAL A 31 12.26 -0.50 -4.08
C VAL A 31 11.98 -1.13 -5.44
N ALA A 32 10.81 -0.82 -6.00
CA ALA A 32 10.43 -1.20 -7.36
C ALA A 32 10.46 0.05 -8.26
N PHE A 33 11.20 0.00 -9.37
CA PHE A 33 11.38 1.13 -10.29
C PHE A 33 11.47 0.68 -11.74
N GLY A 34 11.39 1.62 -12.68
CA GLY A 34 11.50 1.34 -14.12
C GLY A 34 10.17 1.30 -14.89
N TYR A 35 9.06 1.75 -14.29
CA TYR A 35 7.77 1.89 -14.98
C TYR A 35 7.80 3.03 -16.04
N PRO A 36 7.12 2.92 -17.19
CA PRO A 36 6.27 1.80 -17.66
C PRO A 36 7.04 0.67 -18.35
N GLN A 37 8.36 0.77 -18.41
CA GLN A 37 9.24 -0.27 -18.95
C GLN A 37 9.32 -1.47 -18.00
N LYS A 38 10.40 -2.26 -18.09
CA LYS A 38 10.61 -3.41 -17.21
C LYS A 38 10.81 -2.97 -15.76
N VAL A 39 9.82 -3.24 -14.92
CA VAL A 39 9.93 -3.06 -13.46
C VAL A 39 11.06 -3.95 -12.92
N THR A 40 11.96 -3.33 -12.17
CA THR A 40 13.07 -3.99 -11.49
C THR A 40 12.92 -3.80 -9.99
N PHE A 41 13.22 -4.83 -9.21
CA PHE A 41 13.23 -4.77 -7.75
C PHE A 41 14.66 -4.75 -7.23
N ALA A 42 14.94 -3.85 -6.29
CA ALA A 42 16.22 -3.79 -5.60
C ALA A 42 16.04 -3.47 -4.12
N ILE A 43 17.04 -3.84 -3.34
CA ILE A 43 17.15 -3.50 -1.93
C ILE A 43 18.22 -2.42 -1.80
N TYR A 44 17.87 -1.32 -1.15
CA TYR A 44 18.80 -0.27 -0.76
C TYR A 44 19.13 -0.40 0.72
N ASN A 45 20.41 -0.52 1.06
CA ASN A 45 20.87 -0.47 2.44
C ASN A 45 21.14 0.98 2.82
N VAL A 46 20.38 1.49 3.79
CA VAL A 46 20.46 2.90 4.22
C VAL A 46 21.81 3.21 4.87
N ASN A 47 22.34 2.27 5.66
CA ASN A 47 23.58 2.46 6.40
C ASN A 47 24.81 2.30 5.51
N ALA A 48 24.80 1.30 4.63
CA ALA A 48 25.92 1.03 3.73
C ALA A 48 25.87 1.86 2.43
N ASN A 49 24.78 2.60 2.19
CA ASN A 49 24.54 3.38 0.97
C ASN A 49 24.82 2.56 -0.31
N ASN A 50 24.28 1.34 -0.38
CA ASN A 50 24.48 0.45 -1.51
C ASN A 50 23.18 -0.22 -1.96
N TRP A 51 23.22 -0.71 -3.19
CA TRP A 51 22.09 -1.36 -3.85
C TRP A 51 22.39 -2.84 -4.11
N GLN A 52 21.40 -3.69 -3.84
CA GLN A 52 21.40 -5.10 -4.18
C GLN A 52 20.17 -5.41 -5.01
N SER A 53 20.35 -5.77 -6.28
CA SER A 53 19.24 -6.15 -7.16
C SER A 53 18.64 -7.51 -6.76
N LEU A 54 17.32 -7.62 -6.85
CA LEU A 54 16.67 -8.92 -6.93
C LEU A 54 16.83 -9.47 -8.36
N THR A 55 16.51 -10.74 -8.51
CA THR A 55 16.56 -11.43 -9.80
C THR A 55 15.64 -10.78 -10.84
N ALA A 56 16.08 -10.76 -12.10
CA ALA A 56 15.42 -10.00 -13.17
C ALA A 56 14.02 -10.49 -13.58
N ASP A 57 13.58 -11.63 -13.05
CA ASP A 57 12.27 -12.26 -13.22
C ASP A 57 11.32 -12.00 -12.03
N THR A 58 11.75 -11.20 -11.04
CA THR A 58 10.90 -10.79 -9.91
C THR A 58 9.80 -9.84 -10.37
N VAL A 59 8.55 -10.18 -10.07
CA VAL A 59 7.37 -9.38 -10.43
C VAL A 59 6.66 -8.75 -9.24
N ALA A 60 6.89 -9.28 -8.03
CA ALA A 60 6.39 -8.73 -6.78
C ALA A 60 7.32 -9.11 -5.65
N ALA A 61 7.39 -8.26 -4.62
CA ALA A 61 8.16 -8.51 -3.42
C ALA A 61 7.56 -7.79 -2.19
N ALA A 62 7.81 -8.36 -1.01
CA ALA A 62 7.41 -7.83 0.28
C ALA A 62 8.43 -8.21 1.37
N TRP A 63 8.60 -7.35 2.38
CA TRP A 63 9.46 -7.61 3.53
C TRP A 63 8.78 -8.49 4.56
N ASP A 64 9.54 -9.38 5.22
CA ASP A 64 9.10 -10.00 6.46
C ASP A 64 8.89 -8.89 7.52
N PRO A 65 7.69 -8.75 8.10
CA PRO A 65 7.39 -7.65 9.03
C PRO A 65 8.17 -7.77 10.34
N THR A 66 8.79 -8.92 10.61
CA THR A 66 9.52 -9.21 11.85
C THR A 66 11.04 -9.26 11.65
N SER A 67 11.54 -9.13 10.42
CA SER A 67 12.96 -9.34 10.10
C SER A 67 13.51 -8.26 9.16
N ASN A 68 14.79 -7.94 9.31
CA ASN A 68 15.52 -7.10 8.35
C ASN A 68 16.25 -7.90 7.27
N ASN A 69 16.20 -9.23 7.38
CA ASN A 69 17.05 -10.10 6.60
C ASN A 69 16.23 -11.06 5.72
N ARG A 70 14.91 -10.87 5.65
CA ARG A 70 14.01 -11.78 4.93
C ARG A 70 13.05 -11.02 4.06
N ILE A 71 12.93 -11.47 2.81
CA ILE A 71 11.93 -11.01 1.86
C ILE A 71 11.17 -12.19 1.27
N ALA A 72 9.91 -11.95 0.93
CA ALA A 72 9.15 -12.79 0.02
C ALA A 72 9.13 -12.13 -1.35
N TYR A 73 9.23 -12.93 -2.40
CA TYR A 73 9.15 -12.43 -3.76
C TYR A 73 8.59 -13.47 -4.73
N ILE A 74 7.86 -13.00 -5.74
CA ILE A 74 7.33 -13.84 -6.83
C ILE A 74 8.26 -13.72 -8.02
N LYS A 75 8.63 -14.89 -8.56
CA LYS A 75 9.25 -15.03 -9.87
C LYS A 75 8.26 -15.58 -10.87
N ASN A 76 8.19 -14.98 -12.06
CA ASN A 76 7.44 -15.58 -13.18
C ASN A 76 8.38 -16.44 -14.01
N GLY A 77 8.04 -17.73 -14.15
CA GLY A 77 8.64 -18.64 -15.11
C GLY A 77 7.71 -18.90 -16.31
N THR A 78 8.11 -19.81 -17.19
CA THR A 78 7.27 -20.30 -18.28
C THR A 78 6.07 -21.07 -17.72
N GLY A 79 4.89 -20.43 -17.71
CA GLY A 79 3.62 -21.05 -17.33
C GLY A 79 3.37 -21.22 -15.82
N THR A 80 4.33 -20.91 -14.96
CA THR A 80 4.17 -20.99 -13.49
C THR A 80 4.85 -19.82 -12.80
N SER A 81 4.23 -19.34 -11.72
CA SER A 81 4.79 -18.34 -10.82
C SER A 81 5.23 -19.02 -9.53
N ARG A 82 6.30 -18.54 -8.91
CA ARG A 82 6.88 -19.15 -7.71
C ARG A 82 7.09 -18.11 -6.63
N LEU A 83 6.45 -18.32 -5.49
CA LEU A 83 6.78 -17.59 -4.27
C LEU A 83 8.08 -18.16 -3.70
N ASN A 84 9.05 -17.28 -3.49
CA ASN A 84 10.33 -17.59 -2.90
C ASN A 84 10.57 -16.73 -1.67
N LEU A 85 11.32 -17.28 -0.71
CA LEU A 85 11.82 -16.57 0.46
C LEU A 85 13.32 -16.41 0.30
N LEU A 86 13.80 -15.16 0.28
CA LEU A 86 15.23 -14.85 0.27
C LEU A 86 15.66 -14.42 1.66
N THR A 87 16.74 -15.02 2.14
CA THR A 87 17.51 -14.54 3.28
C THR A 87 18.72 -13.76 2.74
N LEU A 88 18.94 -12.52 3.17
CA LEU A 88 19.91 -11.62 2.52
C LEU A 88 21.36 -11.95 2.88
N ASN A 89 21.63 -12.22 4.17
CA ASN A 89 22.97 -12.47 4.68
C ASN A 89 23.66 -13.69 4.05
N ASP A 90 22.89 -14.73 3.72
CA ASP A 90 23.41 -15.97 3.11
C ASP A 90 23.09 -16.06 1.61
N GLN A 91 22.39 -15.05 1.06
CA GLN A 91 21.83 -15.03 -0.29
C GLN A 91 21.04 -16.30 -0.66
N LYS A 92 20.50 -17.02 0.33
CA LYS A 92 19.77 -18.25 0.08
C LYS A 92 18.32 -17.95 -0.23
N SER A 93 17.90 -18.39 -1.42
CA SER A 93 16.50 -18.38 -1.83
C SER A 93 15.90 -19.77 -1.72
N LYS A 94 14.76 -19.89 -1.04
CA LYS A 94 13.99 -21.13 -0.94
C LYS A 94 12.59 -20.96 -1.54
N GLU A 95 12.20 -21.87 -2.41
CA GLU A 95 10.82 -21.93 -2.92
C GLU A 95 9.86 -22.26 -1.77
N ALA A 96 8.82 -21.46 -1.62
CA ALA A 96 7.80 -21.63 -0.59
C ALA A 96 6.47 -22.12 -1.17
N LEU A 97 6.13 -21.72 -2.40
CA LEU A 97 4.87 -22.10 -3.04
C LEU A 97 4.98 -21.95 -4.57
N ARG A 98 4.34 -22.87 -5.30
CA ARG A 98 4.11 -22.75 -6.75
C ARG A 98 2.66 -22.32 -7.01
N LEU A 99 2.49 -21.41 -7.97
CA LEU A 99 1.23 -20.79 -8.33
C LEU A 99 1.06 -20.84 -9.85
N SER A 100 -0.18 -21.05 -10.31
CA SER A 100 -0.55 -20.95 -11.73
C SER A 100 -1.07 -19.55 -12.11
N GLN A 101 -1.06 -18.61 -11.17
CA GLN A 101 -1.55 -17.23 -11.35
C GLN A 101 -0.45 -16.29 -11.81
N LYS A 102 -0.80 -15.31 -12.65
CA LYS A 102 0.08 -14.24 -13.12
C LYS A 102 -0.36 -12.90 -12.51
N ASP A 103 0.49 -11.89 -12.61
CA ASP A 103 0.21 -10.51 -12.22
C ASP A 103 -0.27 -10.32 -10.77
N LEU A 104 0.24 -11.18 -9.88
CA LEU A 104 0.07 -11.05 -8.44
C LEU A 104 1.02 -10.01 -7.85
N ASP A 105 0.54 -9.25 -6.88
CA ASP A 105 1.35 -8.50 -5.91
C ASP A 105 1.29 -9.18 -4.53
N LEU A 106 2.23 -8.78 -3.66
CA LEU A 106 2.43 -9.33 -2.32
C LEU A 106 2.31 -8.27 -1.25
N ASP A 107 1.63 -8.61 -0.15
CA ASP A 107 1.79 -7.96 1.14
C ASP A 107 2.17 -9.00 2.19
N TRP A 108 3.20 -8.73 3.00
CA TRP A 108 3.60 -9.60 4.11
C TRP A 108 3.48 -8.80 5.40
N VAL A 109 2.28 -8.87 5.98
CA VAL A 109 1.82 -7.91 6.99
C VAL A 109 2.09 -8.42 8.40
N ILE A 110 1.84 -9.71 8.63
CA ILE A 110 2.06 -10.38 9.91
C ILE A 110 2.97 -11.58 9.75
N LYS A 111 3.55 -12.01 10.88
CA LYS A 111 4.43 -13.18 10.92
C LYS A 111 3.75 -14.38 10.24
N ASP A 112 4.52 -15.05 9.37
CA ASP A 112 4.14 -16.28 8.66
C ASP A 112 2.91 -16.22 7.76
N VAL A 113 2.31 -15.04 7.50
CA VAL A 113 1.18 -14.90 6.57
C VAL A 113 1.50 -13.92 5.46
N ILE A 114 1.51 -14.42 4.22
CA ILE A 114 1.67 -13.61 3.01
C ILE A 114 0.32 -13.51 2.32
N TYR A 115 -0.07 -12.30 1.96
CA TYR A 115 -1.26 -12.01 1.19
C TYR A 115 -0.90 -11.85 -0.28
N PHE A 116 -1.63 -12.55 -1.14
CA PHE A 116 -1.61 -12.38 -2.58
C PHE A 116 -2.81 -11.55 -3.00
N LYS A 117 -2.56 -10.57 -3.86
CA LYS A 117 -3.59 -9.73 -4.44
C LYS A 117 -3.35 -9.60 -5.94
N GLU A 118 -4.41 -9.67 -6.72
CA GLU A 118 -4.35 -9.35 -8.15
C GLU A 118 -4.34 -7.83 -8.36
N ARG A 119 -4.03 -7.41 -9.58
CA ARG A 119 -4.17 -6.01 -9.97
C ARG A 119 -5.65 -5.62 -9.96
N PRO A 120 -6.02 -4.51 -9.30
CA PRO A 120 -7.40 -4.09 -9.26
C PRO A 120 -7.88 -3.64 -10.65
N SER A 121 -9.09 -4.07 -11.02
CA SER A 121 -9.78 -3.65 -12.23
C SER A 121 -11.28 -3.53 -11.97
N ARG A 122 -11.90 -2.43 -12.37
CA ARG A 122 -13.36 -2.30 -12.27
C ARG A 122 -14.10 -3.31 -13.16
N GLN A 123 -13.48 -3.74 -14.25
CA GLN A 123 -14.08 -4.63 -15.25
C GLN A 123 -13.83 -6.11 -14.99
N ILE A 124 -12.73 -6.44 -14.32
CA ILE A 124 -12.32 -7.82 -14.04
C ILE A 124 -12.29 -7.98 -12.53
N PRO A 125 -13.22 -8.75 -11.94
CA PRO A 125 -13.20 -9.04 -10.53
C PRO A 125 -11.88 -9.69 -10.11
N SER A 126 -11.42 -9.34 -8.93
CA SER A 126 -10.19 -9.88 -8.37
C SER A 126 -10.40 -10.43 -6.98
N SER A 127 -9.48 -11.29 -6.58
CA SER A 127 -9.51 -11.99 -5.30
C SER A 127 -8.27 -11.67 -4.45
N VAL A 128 -8.41 -11.87 -3.14
CA VAL A 128 -7.30 -11.80 -2.18
C VAL A 128 -7.21 -13.14 -1.45
N TRP A 129 -6.00 -13.69 -1.42
CA TRP A 129 -5.70 -14.93 -0.71
C TRP A 129 -4.62 -14.70 0.32
N SER A 130 -4.61 -15.53 1.37
CA SER A 130 -3.49 -15.65 2.28
C SER A 130 -2.83 -17.00 2.14
N TYR A 131 -1.52 -17.03 2.37
CA TYR A 131 -0.72 -18.23 2.50
C TYR A 131 0.02 -18.22 3.82
N ASN A 132 -0.22 -19.26 4.62
CA ASN A 132 0.48 -19.47 5.86
C ASN A 132 1.78 -20.24 5.59
N LEU A 133 2.92 -19.63 5.88
CA LEU A 133 4.26 -20.20 5.64
C LEU A 133 4.55 -21.43 6.50
N THR A 134 3.97 -21.52 7.69
CA THR A 134 4.21 -22.60 8.66
C THR A 134 3.27 -23.77 8.40
N ALA A 135 1.96 -23.51 8.31
CA ALA A 135 0.94 -24.51 8.02
C ALA A 135 0.94 -24.95 6.55
N LYS A 136 1.56 -24.17 5.65
CA LYS A 136 1.58 -24.37 4.19
C LYS A 136 0.19 -24.45 3.58
N THR A 137 -0.74 -23.64 4.09
CA THR A 137 -2.14 -23.60 3.63
C THR A 137 -2.44 -22.29 2.92
N ILE A 138 -3.24 -22.38 1.85
CA ILE A 138 -3.81 -21.21 1.16
C ILE A 138 -5.27 -21.06 1.61
N LYS A 139 -5.67 -19.83 1.88
CA LYS A 139 -7.07 -19.48 2.19
C LYS A 139 -7.49 -18.30 1.32
N THR A 140 -8.63 -18.42 0.63
CA THR A 140 -9.28 -17.25 0.01
C THR A 140 -9.89 -16.38 1.10
N LEU A 141 -9.57 -15.09 1.09
CA LEU A 141 -10.10 -14.11 2.06
C LEU A 141 -11.21 -13.26 1.45
N ILE A 142 -11.04 -12.84 0.20
CA ILE A 142 -12.00 -12.04 -0.56
C ILE A 142 -12.07 -12.64 -1.94
N LYS A 143 -13.29 -12.81 -2.46
CA LYS A 143 -13.53 -13.54 -3.70
C LYS A 143 -14.28 -12.67 -4.70
N GLU A 144 -13.71 -12.52 -5.90
CA GLU A 144 -14.35 -11.97 -7.10
C GLU A 144 -15.06 -10.61 -6.86
N GLU A 145 -14.36 -9.64 -6.27
CA GLU A 145 -14.89 -8.28 -6.11
C GLU A 145 -14.31 -7.35 -7.19
N ALA A 146 -15.18 -6.61 -7.87
CA ALA A 146 -14.79 -5.66 -8.92
C ALA A 146 -14.00 -4.49 -8.34
N GLY A 147 -12.81 -4.28 -8.90
CA GLY A 147 -11.89 -3.23 -8.51
C GLY A 147 -11.28 -3.39 -7.12
N LEU A 148 -11.32 -4.60 -6.56
CA LEU A 148 -10.87 -4.90 -5.22
C LEU A 148 -9.45 -4.40 -4.93
N MET A 149 -9.35 -3.53 -3.92
CA MET A 149 -8.09 -3.11 -3.32
C MET A 149 -8.15 -3.33 -1.82
N VAL A 150 -7.04 -3.74 -1.22
CA VAL A 150 -6.93 -3.87 0.24
C VAL A 150 -5.59 -3.32 0.70
N LYS A 151 -5.61 -2.57 1.81
CA LYS A 151 -4.44 -2.23 2.61
C LYS A 151 -4.67 -2.71 4.04
N TRP A 152 -3.91 -3.71 4.47
CA TRP A 152 -4.00 -4.25 5.82
C TRP A 152 -3.35 -3.32 6.85
N SER A 153 -3.87 -3.33 8.07
CA SER A 153 -3.21 -2.67 9.20
C SER A 153 -1.91 -3.38 9.57
N PRO A 154 -0.94 -2.70 10.21
CA PRO A 154 0.32 -3.33 10.63
C PRO A 154 0.16 -4.55 11.54
N THR A 155 -0.98 -4.65 12.24
CA THR A 155 -1.31 -5.80 13.09
C THR A 155 -1.99 -6.95 12.32
N GLY A 156 -2.41 -6.72 11.08
CA GLY A 156 -3.15 -7.68 10.24
C GLY A 156 -4.56 -8.00 10.73
N ASN A 157 -5.03 -7.37 11.82
CA ASN A 157 -6.36 -7.65 12.38
C ASN A 157 -7.49 -6.96 11.61
N THR A 158 -7.16 -5.90 10.89
CA THR A 158 -8.10 -5.10 10.10
C THR A 158 -7.48 -4.72 8.76
N GLY A 159 -8.32 -4.36 7.79
CA GLY A 159 -7.88 -3.81 6.51
C GLY A 159 -8.81 -2.73 6.01
N ILE A 160 -8.28 -1.78 5.25
CA ILE A 160 -9.05 -0.83 4.45
C ILE A 160 -9.28 -1.50 3.09
N LYS A 161 -10.53 -1.81 2.79
CA LYS A 161 -10.96 -2.41 1.53
C LYS A 161 -11.65 -1.36 0.67
N TRP A 162 -11.39 -1.38 -0.63
CA TRP A 162 -12.21 -0.69 -1.62
C TRP A 162 -12.72 -1.69 -2.64
N ALA A 163 -14.03 -1.66 -2.88
CA ALA A 163 -14.73 -2.38 -3.94
C ALA A 163 -15.99 -1.57 -4.29
N GLY A 164 -15.79 -0.40 -4.89
CA GLY A 164 -16.84 0.61 -5.13
C GLY A 164 -17.10 1.55 -3.95
N ALA A 165 -16.82 1.13 -2.71
CA ALA A 165 -16.84 1.97 -1.52
C ALA A 165 -15.70 1.62 -0.56
N LEU A 166 -15.24 2.59 0.23
CA LEU A 166 -14.17 2.40 1.21
C LEU A 166 -14.75 1.87 2.53
N THR A 167 -14.28 0.71 2.97
CA THR A 167 -14.75 0.03 4.18
C THR A 167 -13.57 -0.46 5.00
N VAL A 168 -13.70 -0.44 6.32
CA VAL A 168 -12.81 -1.16 7.23
C VAL A 168 -13.40 -2.56 7.41
N ILE A 169 -12.58 -3.57 7.17
CA ILE A 169 -12.89 -4.99 7.35
C ILE A 169 -12.02 -5.58 8.45
N ASP A 170 -12.47 -6.68 9.04
CA ASP A 170 -11.63 -7.54 9.89
C ASP A 170 -10.71 -8.45 9.04
N LYS A 171 -9.86 -9.23 9.70
CA LYS A 171 -8.97 -10.22 9.08
C LYS A 171 -9.69 -11.33 8.28
N ASN A 172 -10.99 -11.47 8.43
CA ASN A 172 -11.84 -12.45 7.76
C ASN A 172 -12.75 -11.82 6.70
N ASN A 173 -12.54 -10.54 6.33
CA ASN A 173 -13.38 -9.77 5.41
C ASN A 173 -14.81 -9.49 5.91
N ALA A 174 -15.05 -9.56 7.22
CA ALA A 174 -16.28 -9.06 7.80
C ALA A 174 -16.23 -7.52 7.84
N PRO A 175 -17.24 -6.81 7.32
CA PRO A 175 -17.28 -5.35 7.39
C PRO A 175 -17.43 -4.89 8.85
N LEU A 176 -16.61 -3.93 9.25
CA LEU A 176 -16.64 -3.33 10.59
C LEU A 176 -17.28 -1.94 10.54
N SER A 177 -16.79 -1.06 9.67
CA SER A 177 -17.26 0.32 9.54
C SER A 177 -17.02 0.85 8.13
N ALA A 178 -17.85 1.77 7.65
CA ALA A 178 -17.63 2.51 6.40
C ALA A 178 -16.76 3.75 6.63
N ILE A 179 -15.94 4.09 5.63
CA ILE A 179 -15.26 5.39 5.55
C ILE A 179 -15.89 6.15 4.40
N ASN A 180 -16.63 7.20 4.69
CA ASN A 180 -17.32 8.00 3.68
C ASN A 180 -16.38 9.01 3.01
N LEU A 181 -15.39 8.47 2.29
CA LEU A 181 -14.46 9.19 1.42
C LEU A 181 -14.34 8.46 0.08
N GLN A 182 -14.43 9.21 -1.01
CA GLN A 182 -14.08 8.78 -2.35
C GLN A 182 -12.55 8.75 -2.50
N THR A 183 -11.94 7.67 -2.02
CA THR A 183 -10.52 7.39 -2.16
C THR A 183 -10.27 5.88 -2.18
N ILE A 184 -9.01 5.47 -2.30
CA ILE A 184 -8.59 4.07 -2.40
C ILE A 184 -7.56 3.72 -1.32
N PRO A 185 -7.40 2.43 -0.97
CA PRO A 185 -6.60 2.01 0.19
C PRO A 185 -5.12 2.37 0.09
N THR A 186 -4.57 2.48 -1.12
CA THR A 186 -3.16 2.87 -1.34
C THR A 186 -2.87 4.33 -1.00
N LYS A 187 -3.90 5.17 -0.93
CA LYS A 187 -3.82 6.57 -0.47
C LYS A 187 -4.06 6.71 1.03
N CYS A 188 -4.20 5.60 1.74
CA CYS A 188 -4.37 5.59 3.19
C CYS A 188 -3.15 5.02 3.90
N ALA A 189 -3.02 5.36 5.18
CA ALA A 189 -2.00 4.88 6.08
C ALA A 189 -2.59 4.64 7.47
N TYR A 190 -2.03 3.65 8.17
CA TYR A 190 -2.42 3.33 9.52
C TYR A 190 -1.46 3.95 10.52
N ASP A 191 -2.04 4.44 11.60
CA ASP A 191 -1.42 4.60 12.91
C ASP A 191 -2.13 3.64 13.89
N SER A 192 -1.54 3.42 15.05
CA SER A 192 -2.07 2.58 16.13
C SER A 192 -3.53 2.89 16.49
N LEU A 193 -3.92 4.17 16.48
CA LEU A 193 -5.26 4.63 16.89
C LEU A 193 -6.03 5.36 15.79
N ARG A 194 -5.45 5.56 14.61
CA ARG A 194 -5.98 6.44 13.58
C ARG A 194 -5.71 5.87 12.19
N ILE A 195 -6.55 6.22 11.24
CA ILE A 195 -6.31 6.02 9.81
C ILE A 195 -6.18 7.41 9.20
N TYR A 196 -5.19 7.60 8.34
CA TYR A 196 -5.05 8.82 7.57
C TYR A 196 -5.26 8.50 6.09
N CYS A 197 -6.08 9.27 5.40
CA CYS A 197 -6.34 9.07 3.98
C CYS A 197 -6.22 10.39 3.24
N ALA A 198 -5.49 10.37 2.12
CA ALA A 198 -5.60 11.42 1.12
C ALA A 198 -6.79 11.14 0.23
N ALA A 199 -7.67 12.13 0.05
CA ALA A 199 -8.86 12.00 -0.78
C ALA A 199 -9.09 13.30 -1.57
N PRO A 200 -9.61 13.25 -2.82
CA PRO A 200 -9.70 14.46 -3.63
C PRO A 200 -10.63 15.50 -3.00
N THR A 201 -10.31 16.78 -3.15
CA THR A 201 -11.07 17.90 -2.54
C THR A 201 -12.54 17.90 -2.95
N GLU A 202 -12.84 17.53 -4.19
CA GLU A 202 -14.20 17.49 -4.75
C GLU A 202 -14.86 16.12 -4.61
N GLN A 203 -15.17 15.72 -3.37
CA GLN A 203 -15.76 14.41 -3.05
C GLN A 203 -17.04 14.07 -3.84
N ALA A 204 -17.86 15.08 -4.19
CA ALA A 204 -19.13 14.88 -4.89
C ALA A 204 -19.00 14.69 -6.41
N ASN A 205 -17.89 15.15 -7.03
CA ASN A 205 -17.72 15.18 -8.49
C ASN A 205 -16.82 14.06 -9.02
N ILE A 206 -16.25 13.26 -8.13
CA ILE A 206 -15.49 12.05 -8.48
C ILE A 206 -16.53 10.97 -8.82
N SER A 207 -17.12 11.05 -10.01
CA SER A 207 -18.03 10.00 -10.50
C SER A 207 -17.40 8.59 -10.34
N ASN A 208 -18.24 7.56 -10.26
CA ASN A 208 -17.87 6.13 -10.14
C ASN A 208 -16.89 5.61 -11.23
N THR A 209 -16.51 6.45 -12.19
CA THR A 209 -15.71 6.15 -13.38
C THR A 209 -14.20 6.13 -13.14
N ILE A 210 -13.72 6.77 -12.07
CA ILE A 210 -12.28 7.09 -11.95
C ILE A 210 -11.47 6.01 -11.20
N PHE A 211 -12.10 5.27 -10.28
CA PHE A 211 -11.41 4.27 -9.45
C PHE A 211 -11.75 2.82 -9.83
N PRO A 212 -10.79 1.88 -9.70
CA PRO A 212 -9.36 2.11 -9.46
C PRO A 212 -8.60 2.37 -10.78
N ASP A 213 -9.19 2.06 -11.93
CA ASP A 213 -8.51 1.92 -13.22
C ASP A 213 -7.78 3.20 -13.67
N GLU A 214 -8.46 4.35 -13.71
CA GLU A 214 -7.86 5.60 -14.19
C GLU A 214 -6.79 6.13 -13.23
N TYR A 215 -6.99 5.92 -11.92
CA TYR A 215 -5.96 6.21 -10.93
C TYR A 215 -4.71 5.34 -11.15
N MET A 216 -4.90 4.02 -11.30
CA MET A 216 -3.79 3.07 -11.50
C MET A 216 -3.06 3.29 -12.82
N LYS A 217 -3.78 3.71 -13.87
CA LYS A 217 -3.22 4.12 -15.17
C LYS A 217 -2.57 5.51 -15.14
N LYS A 218 -2.65 6.22 -14.02
CA LYS A 218 -2.15 7.59 -13.87
C LYS A 218 -2.77 8.59 -14.86
N SER A 219 -3.95 8.29 -15.42
CA SER A 219 -4.67 9.17 -16.35
C SER A 219 -5.51 10.22 -15.65
N ALA A 220 -5.96 9.94 -14.42
CA ALA A 220 -6.62 10.91 -13.55
C ALA A 220 -5.63 11.64 -12.64
N ARG A 221 -5.93 12.92 -12.35
CA ARG A 221 -5.18 13.81 -11.46
C ARG A 221 -6.13 14.45 -10.46
N PHE A 222 -5.69 14.58 -9.22
CA PHE A 222 -6.49 15.11 -8.13
C PHE A 222 -5.71 16.14 -7.32
N ILE A 223 -6.44 17.08 -6.74
CA ILE A 223 -5.96 17.82 -5.58
C ILE A 223 -6.59 17.13 -4.38
N ASP A 224 -5.79 16.70 -3.42
CA ASP A 224 -6.20 15.90 -2.27
C ASP A 224 -6.17 16.71 -0.99
N ASP A 225 -7.24 16.60 -0.22
CA ASP A 225 -7.21 16.87 1.22
C ASP A 225 -6.67 15.65 1.97
N ILE A 226 -6.11 15.88 3.16
CA ILE A 226 -5.74 14.79 4.08
C ILE A 226 -6.73 14.76 5.24
N TYR A 227 -7.29 13.58 5.48
CA TYR A 227 -8.24 13.30 6.55
C TYR A 227 -7.62 12.40 7.60
N MET A 228 -7.94 12.66 8.87
CA MET A 228 -7.74 11.78 10.01
C MET A 228 -9.07 11.09 10.36
N ILE A 229 -9.02 9.80 10.60
CA ILE A 229 -10.17 8.96 10.94
C ILE A 229 -9.85 8.23 12.24
N PRO A 230 -10.55 8.50 13.36
CA PRO A 230 -10.34 7.76 14.60
C PRO A 230 -10.66 6.27 14.44
N ALA A 231 -9.75 5.39 14.88
CA ALA A 231 -9.88 3.93 14.75
C ALA A 231 -10.17 3.20 16.09
N LEU A 232 -10.44 3.95 17.17
CA LEU A 232 -10.72 3.39 18.50
C LEU A 232 -12.05 2.61 18.57
N ASN A 233 -13.03 2.97 17.73
CA ASN A 233 -14.40 2.46 17.78
C ASN A 233 -14.78 1.63 16.54
N LEU A 234 -13.80 0.99 15.89
CA LEU A 234 -14.06 0.15 14.72
C LEU A 234 -15.06 -0.96 15.07
N GLY A 235 -16.09 -1.11 14.24
CA GLY A 235 -17.17 -2.08 14.46
C GLY A 235 -18.26 -1.64 15.44
N GLN A 236 -18.09 -0.53 16.17
CA GLN A 236 -19.13 0.01 17.06
C GLN A 236 -20.03 1.03 16.35
N GLN A 237 -19.51 1.67 15.30
CA GLN A 237 -20.25 2.63 14.48
C GLN A 237 -20.27 2.14 13.02
N PRO A 238 -21.43 2.21 12.33
CA PRO A 238 -21.53 1.79 10.94
C PRO A 238 -20.74 2.71 10.00
N GLU A 239 -20.55 3.98 10.37
CA GLU A 239 -19.80 4.98 9.60
C GLU A 239 -18.83 5.73 10.50
N LEU A 240 -17.59 5.93 10.02
CA LEU A 240 -16.56 6.64 10.76
C LEU A 240 -16.56 8.14 10.43
N LEU A 241 -16.24 8.95 11.45
CA LEU A 241 -16.01 10.37 11.28
C LEU A 241 -14.68 10.62 10.54
N ASN A 242 -14.73 11.45 9.50
CA ASN A 242 -13.56 11.88 8.74
C ASN A 242 -13.24 13.35 9.07
N ILE A 243 -12.10 13.61 9.71
CA ILE A 243 -11.69 14.96 10.14
C ILE A 243 -10.64 15.46 9.16
N LYS A 244 -10.93 16.53 8.39
CA LYS A 244 -9.93 17.16 7.51
C LYS A 244 -8.83 17.82 8.34
N ILE A 245 -7.58 17.42 8.12
CA ILE A 245 -6.38 17.94 8.81
C ILE A 245 -5.44 18.73 7.88
N LEU A 246 -5.60 18.59 6.57
CA LEU A 246 -4.93 19.41 5.57
C LEU A 246 -5.91 19.74 4.45
N ASP A 247 -6.00 21.02 4.11
CA ASP A 247 -6.64 21.49 2.88
C ASP A 247 -5.58 21.55 1.77
N GLY A 248 -5.66 20.62 0.82
CA GLY A 248 -4.68 20.51 -0.26
C GLY A 248 -4.82 21.55 -1.37
N ALA A 249 -5.99 22.19 -1.48
CA ALA A 249 -6.21 23.28 -2.42
C ALA A 249 -5.65 24.60 -1.88
N SER A 250 -5.74 24.80 -0.56
CA SER A 250 -5.22 25.98 0.14
C SER A 250 -3.75 25.88 0.54
N ALA A 251 -3.13 24.71 0.38
CA ALA A 251 -1.71 24.52 0.65
C ALA A 251 -0.83 25.33 -0.33
N ALA A 252 0.36 25.75 0.12
CA ALA A 252 1.32 26.50 -0.69
C ALA A 252 1.74 25.76 -1.99
N THR A 253 1.48 24.46 -2.08
CA THR A 253 1.57 23.68 -3.30
C THR A 253 0.39 22.73 -3.35
N ARG A 254 -0.20 22.53 -4.54
CA ARG A 254 -1.24 21.53 -4.78
C ARG A 254 -0.75 20.16 -4.30
N VAL A 255 -1.54 19.52 -3.46
CA VAL A 255 -1.24 18.21 -2.89
C VAL A 255 -1.93 17.15 -3.74
N GLU A 256 -1.19 16.20 -4.29
CA GLU A 256 -1.72 14.95 -4.83
C GLU A 256 -0.95 13.81 -4.15
N ALA A 257 -1.40 13.39 -2.97
CA ALA A 257 -0.61 12.56 -2.08
C ALA A 257 -0.68 11.08 -2.46
N GLU A 258 0.48 10.44 -2.59
CA GLU A 258 0.64 9.00 -2.80
C GLU A 258 1.62 8.42 -1.79
N HIS A 259 1.48 7.12 -1.51
CA HIS A 259 2.34 6.39 -0.56
C HIS A 259 2.42 7.04 0.82
N LEU A 260 1.27 7.34 1.42
CA LEU A 260 1.21 7.86 2.78
C LEU A 260 1.81 6.83 3.75
N GLU A 261 2.69 7.31 4.61
CA GLU A 261 3.28 6.59 5.73
C GLU A 261 3.18 7.47 6.98
N VAL A 262 2.90 6.84 8.12
CA VAL A 262 2.79 7.54 9.40
C VAL A 262 3.92 7.10 10.31
N THR A 263 4.54 8.06 10.97
CA THR A 263 5.61 7.84 11.95
C THR A 263 5.41 8.78 13.11
N GLU A 264 5.34 8.27 14.34
CA GLU A 264 5.19 9.05 15.58
C GLU A 264 4.20 10.23 15.44
N ASN A 265 4.68 11.44 15.15
CA ASN A 265 3.85 12.65 14.99
C ASN A 265 3.91 13.27 13.58
N LYS A 266 4.08 12.46 12.54
CA LYS A 266 4.21 12.94 11.16
C LYS A 266 3.53 12.03 10.15
N ILE A 267 2.98 12.63 9.11
CA ILE A 267 2.61 11.95 7.86
C ILE A 267 3.67 12.30 6.81
N ILE A 268 4.24 11.27 6.21
CA ILE A 268 5.18 11.38 5.10
C ILE A 268 4.48 10.87 3.86
N PHE A 269 4.58 11.60 2.75
CA PHE A 269 4.00 11.18 1.48
C PHE A 269 4.78 11.73 0.29
N LEU A 270 4.65 11.08 -0.86
CA LEU A 270 5.12 11.61 -2.12
C LEU A 270 4.01 12.48 -2.71
N ASN A 271 4.35 13.70 -3.13
CA ASN A 271 3.41 14.54 -3.87
C ASN A 271 3.54 14.21 -5.36
N ARG A 272 2.54 13.54 -5.91
CA ARG A 272 2.49 13.17 -7.32
C ARG A 272 2.47 14.40 -8.23
N TYR A 273 2.04 15.56 -7.73
CA TYR A 273 2.01 16.82 -8.49
C TYR A 273 3.41 17.25 -8.94
N ASP A 274 4.37 17.32 -8.01
CA ASP A 274 5.73 17.85 -8.24
C ASP A 274 6.87 16.86 -7.97
N LYS A 275 6.54 15.62 -7.61
CA LYS A 275 7.43 14.48 -7.35
C LYS A 275 8.35 14.62 -6.13
N ASN A 276 8.03 15.52 -5.20
CA ASN A 276 8.82 15.70 -3.99
C ASN A 276 8.27 14.91 -2.80
N LEU A 277 9.12 14.75 -1.78
CA LEU A 277 8.72 14.20 -0.49
C LEU A 277 8.17 15.32 0.38
N TYR A 278 7.01 15.08 0.98
CA TYR A 278 6.36 16.00 1.88
C TYR A 278 6.23 15.39 3.26
N THR A 279 6.25 16.25 4.26
CA THR A 279 6.03 15.88 5.65
C THR A 279 5.04 16.85 6.27
N LEU A 280 3.95 16.30 6.78
CA LEU A 280 2.93 17.00 7.56
C LEU A 280 3.15 16.60 9.03
N GLU A 281 3.35 17.56 9.92
CA GLU A 281 3.36 17.26 11.37
C GLU A 281 1.96 16.84 11.86
N LEU A 282 1.77 16.37 13.09
CA LEU A 282 0.46 15.95 13.60
C LEU A 282 0.19 16.51 14.99
#